data_AF-A0A924Q3D5-F1
#
_entry.id   AF-A0A924Q3D5-F1
#
_cell.length_a   1.000
_cell.length_b   1.000
_cell.length_c   1.000
_cell.angle_alpha   90.00
_cell.angle_beta   90.00
_cell.angle_gamma   90.00
#
_symmetry.space_group_name_H-M   'P 1'
#
loop_
_entity.id
_entity.type
_entity.pdbx_description
1 polymer ?
#
loop_
_entity_poly.entity_id
_entity_poly.type
_entity_poly.pdbx_seq_one_letter_code
_entity_poly.pdbx_strand_id
1 'polypeptide(L)'
;MALLAIFTTLPALAQTDTNAPMPTSAPALKPVVVTSTRTEAAPFDVPASIDVVGGDAMRDGRLQINLSESLGGVPGLMVQNRQNYAQDLQLSIRGFGARSSFGIRGVRLYVDGIPATMPDGQGQSSNIDIGSAERVEILRGPFSALYGNSSGGVIQVFTETGEGPPTVSGSFAIGSYGLRRYGLKVGGSTRASDGGAGFDYLLSTSRFTTDGWRDHSRTSRDNVNIRLGVTLADDARLTLLLNSVRLDAQDPLG
;
A
#
# COMPACT_ATOMS: atom_id res chain seq x y z
N MET A 1 -16.84 24.81 55.86
CA MET A 1 -15.44 24.73 56.28
C MET A 1 -14.60 24.78 55.02
N ALA A 2 -14.17 25.99 54.64
CA ALA A 2 -13.60 26.30 53.33
C ALA A 2 -12.10 26.01 53.31
N LEU A 3 -11.63 25.26 52.32
CA LEU A 3 -10.22 24.97 52.11
C LEU A 3 -9.67 25.94 51.06
N LEU A 4 -8.80 26.84 51.51
CA LEU A 4 -8.14 27.90 50.75
C LEU A 4 -6.92 27.32 50.02
N ALA A 5 -6.93 27.29 48.69
CA ALA A 5 -5.76 26.90 47.89
C ALA A 5 -4.89 28.12 47.60
N ILE A 6 -3.69 28.16 48.18
CA ILE A 6 -2.67 29.19 47.95
C ILE A 6 -1.84 28.78 46.72
N PHE A 7 -1.93 29.53 45.63
CA PHE A 7 -1.02 29.43 44.49
C PHE A 7 0.20 30.33 44.74
N THR A 8 1.37 29.73 44.94
CA THR A 8 2.66 30.43 44.96
C THR A 8 3.26 30.43 43.56
N THR A 9 3.37 31.59 42.93
CA THR A 9 4.07 31.79 41.66
C THR A 9 5.57 31.92 41.90
N LEU A 10 6.36 30.91 41.51
CA LEU A 10 7.82 31.00 41.44
C LEU A 10 8.22 31.72 40.13
N PRO A 11 9.19 32.66 40.16
CA PRO A 11 9.71 33.26 38.95
C PRO A 11 10.63 32.26 38.25
N ALA A 12 10.34 31.96 36.99
CA ALA A 12 11.23 31.20 36.13
C ALA A 12 12.43 32.09 35.73
N LEU A 13 13.61 31.78 36.28
CA LEU A 13 14.87 32.30 35.76
C LEU A 13 15.19 31.57 34.46
N ALA A 14 15.06 32.25 33.33
CA ALA A 14 15.51 31.75 32.04
C ALA A 14 17.05 31.68 32.04
N GLN A 15 17.61 30.47 32.09
CA GLN A 15 19.00 30.24 31.72
C GLN A 15 19.11 30.30 30.20
N THR A 16 19.76 31.34 29.71
CA THR A 16 20.28 31.42 28.34
C THR A 16 21.47 30.47 28.21
N ASP A 17 21.22 29.23 27.80
CA ASP A 17 22.25 28.35 27.23
C ASP A 17 22.54 28.80 25.79
N THR A 18 23.41 29.78 25.68
CA THR A 18 24.03 30.22 24.43
C THR A 18 25.11 29.22 24.01
N ASN A 19 24.73 27.99 23.62
CA ASN A 19 25.50 27.09 22.74
C ASN A 19 24.83 25.71 22.56
N ALA A 20 23.62 25.65 22.01
CA ALA A 20 23.13 24.41 21.40
C ALA A 20 23.60 24.36 19.93
N PRO A 21 24.42 23.37 19.52
CA PRO A 21 24.74 23.18 18.11
C PRO A 21 23.44 22.93 17.35
N MET A 22 23.17 23.74 16.32
CA MET A 22 22.06 23.47 15.40
C MET A 22 22.30 22.10 14.75
N PRO A 23 21.37 21.14 14.82
CA PRO A 23 21.51 19.89 14.09
C PRO A 23 21.50 20.21 12.58
N THR A 24 22.70 20.26 11.99
CA THR A 24 22.93 20.58 10.56
C THR A 24 22.88 19.30 9.69
N SER A 25 22.01 18.37 10.05
CA SER A 25 21.69 17.23 9.19
C SER A 25 20.18 17.19 9.08
N ALA A 26 19.65 17.82 8.04
CA ALA A 26 18.32 17.48 7.59
C ALA A 26 18.31 15.97 7.34
N PRO A 27 17.35 15.20 7.87
CA PRO A 27 17.30 13.77 7.61
C PRO A 27 17.28 13.57 6.09
N ALA A 28 18.36 13.00 5.57
CA ALA A 28 18.43 12.63 4.16
C ALA A 28 17.40 11.53 3.95
N LEU A 29 16.30 11.87 3.30
CA LEU A 29 15.27 10.92 2.92
C LEU A 29 15.90 9.87 1.99
N LYS A 30 15.60 8.59 2.23
CA LYS A 30 16.02 7.52 1.32
C LYS A 30 15.51 7.86 -0.09
N PRO A 31 16.35 7.81 -1.12
CA PRO A 31 15.92 8.10 -2.48
C PRO A 31 14.82 7.11 -2.90
N VAL A 32 13.75 7.62 -3.49
CA VAL A 32 12.71 6.77 -4.10
C VAL A 32 13.33 6.13 -5.33
N VAL A 33 13.52 4.83 -5.31
CA VAL A 33 13.93 4.04 -6.48
C VAL A 33 12.70 3.40 -7.10
N VAL A 34 12.66 3.39 -8.43
CA VAL A 34 11.61 2.70 -9.20
C VAL A 34 12.22 1.51 -9.91
N THR A 35 11.51 0.38 -9.86
CA THR A 35 11.91 -0.89 -10.53
C THR A 35 11.05 -1.17 -11.77
N SER A 36 10.19 -0.21 -12.08
CA SER A 36 9.23 -0.16 -13.17
C SER A 36 9.80 -0.37 -14.57
N THR A 37 11.10 -0.16 -14.80
CA THR A 37 11.77 -0.47 -16.07
C THR A 37 12.58 -1.77 -16.04
N ARG A 38 12.32 -2.67 -15.08
CA ARG A 38 13.11 -3.90 -14.79
C ARG A 38 14.50 -3.64 -14.20
N THR A 39 14.91 -2.39 -14.08
CA THR A 39 16.15 -1.94 -13.45
C THR A 39 15.82 -0.88 -12.41
N GLU A 40 16.53 -0.90 -11.28
CA GLU A 40 16.45 0.16 -10.28
C GLU A 40 17.03 1.47 -10.84
N ALA A 41 16.20 2.51 -10.88
CA ALA A 41 16.62 3.85 -11.29
C ALA A 41 15.86 4.92 -10.49
N ALA A 42 16.43 6.12 -10.39
CA ALA A 42 15.69 7.25 -9.84
C ALA A 42 14.57 7.65 -10.83
N PRO A 43 13.38 8.07 -10.35
CA PRO A 43 12.26 8.45 -11.21
C PRO A 43 12.61 9.48 -12.30
N PHE A 44 13.54 10.39 -12.01
CA PHE A 44 13.99 11.45 -12.94
C PHE A 44 14.92 10.95 -14.04
N ASP A 45 15.59 9.81 -13.83
CA ASP A 45 16.53 9.23 -14.80
C ASP A 45 15.82 8.27 -15.78
N VAL A 46 14.56 7.95 -15.52
CA VAL A 46 13.78 7.07 -16.38
C VAL A 46 13.08 7.89 -17.47
N PRO A 47 13.19 7.53 -18.76
CA PRO A 47 12.49 8.20 -19.86
C PRO A 47 11.01 7.78 -19.93
N ALA A 48 10.29 7.81 -18.81
CA ALA A 48 8.91 7.40 -18.67
C ALA A 48 8.16 8.27 -17.66
N SER A 49 6.83 8.40 -17.83
CA SER A 49 5.99 9.03 -16.81
C SER A 49 5.71 8.03 -15.69
N ILE A 50 6.39 8.21 -14.54
CA ILE A 50 6.26 7.34 -13.37
C ILE A 50 5.83 8.16 -12.16
N ASP A 51 4.90 7.61 -11.38
CA ASP A 51 4.53 8.12 -10.06
C ASP A 51 4.68 7.02 -9.01
N VAL A 52 5.01 7.41 -7.80
CA VAL A 52 5.15 6.51 -6.65
C VAL A 52 4.24 6.99 -5.54
N VAL A 53 3.37 6.11 -5.05
CA VAL A 53 2.53 6.35 -3.88
C VAL A 53 3.02 5.46 -2.74
N GLY A 54 3.55 6.07 -1.68
CA GLY A 54 4.04 5.36 -0.51
C GLY A 54 2.93 4.74 0.34
N GLY A 55 3.27 3.67 1.06
CA GLY A 55 2.37 2.88 1.90
C GLY A 55 1.70 3.68 3.00
N ASP A 56 2.46 4.59 3.63
CA ASP A 56 1.91 5.50 4.66
C ASP A 56 0.81 6.38 4.09
N ALA A 57 1.00 6.94 2.90
CA ALA A 57 -0.05 7.72 2.22
C ALA A 57 -1.29 6.88 1.86
N MET A 58 -1.18 5.54 1.79
CA MET A 58 -2.30 4.63 1.58
C MET A 58 -3.00 4.21 2.87
N ARG A 59 -2.31 4.29 4.02
CA ARG A 59 -2.81 3.85 5.33
C ARG A 59 -3.30 4.98 6.20
N ASP A 60 -2.61 6.11 6.18
CA ASP A 60 -2.81 7.21 7.11
C ASP A 60 -4.12 7.93 6.79
N GLY A 61 -5.05 7.89 7.75
CA GLY A 61 -6.37 8.53 7.62
C GLY A 61 -7.29 7.87 6.58
N ARG A 62 -7.02 6.63 6.17
CA ARG A 62 -7.78 5.91 5.14
C ARG A 62 -8.37 4.60 5.65
N LEU A 63 -9.38 4.08 4.95
CA LEU A 63 -10.05 2.83 5.31
C LEU A 63 -9.25 1.60 4.90
N GLN A 64 -8.33 1.71 3.95
CA GLN A 64 -7.47 0.62 3.46
C GLN A 64 -8.27 -0.55 2.86
N ILE A 65 -9.37 -0.25 2.16
CA ILE A 65 -10.23 -1.24 1.52
C ILE A 65 -9.73 -1.51 0.11
N ASN A 66 -9.40 -0.47 -0.66
CA ASN A 66 -8.93 -0.65 -2.03
C ASN A 66 -8.12 0.53 -2.57
N LEU A 67 -7.52 0.34 -3.75
CA LEU A 67 -6.63 1.33 -4.38
C LEU A 67 -7.31 2.66 -4.72
N SER A 68 -8.64 2.72 -4.82
CA SER A 68 -9.33 3.97 -5.18
C SER A 68 -9.16 5.07 -4.13
N GLU A 69 -8.90 4.68 -2.88
CA GLU A 69 -8.72 5.62 -1.79
C GLU A 69 -7.45 6.43 -2.01
N SER A 70 -6.31 5.78 -2.26
CA SER A 70 -5.00 6.43 -2.29
C SER A 70 -4.57 6.92 -3.67
N LEU A 71 -5.04 6.28 -4.75
CA LEU A 71 -4.52 6.55 -6.09
C LEU A 71 -5.21 7.72 -6.82
N GLY A 72 -6.26 8.32 -6.25
CA GLY A 72 -6.98 9.43 -6.87
C GLY A 72 -6.15 10.71 -7.09
N GLY A 73 -5.00 10.84 -6.43
CA GLY A 73 -4.08 11.98 -6.60
C GLY A 73 -3.10 11.84 -7.78
N VAL A 74 -3.02 10.67 -8.42
CA VAL A 74 -2.05 10.41 -9.50
C VAL A 74 -2.55 11.01 -10.82
N PRO A 75 -1.80 11.90 -11.49
CA PRO A 75 -2.30 12.58 -12.69
C PRO A 75 -2.53 11.61 -13.86
N GLY A 76 -3.70 11.72 -14.50
CA GLY A 76 -4.07 10.86 -15.63
C GLY A 76 -4.43 9.42 -15.24
N LEU A 77 -4.50 9.11 -13.95
CA LEU A 77 -5.09 7.89 -13.41
C LEU A 77 -6.50 8.22 -12.90
N MET A 78 -7.45 7.34 -13.19
CA MET A 78 -8.80 7.43 -12.69
C MET A 78 -9.21 6.07 -12.15
N VAL A 79 -9.52 6.04 -10.86
CA VAL A 79 -9.94 4.82 -10.16
C VAL A 79 -11.33 5.06 -9.58
N GLN A 80 -12.34 4.39 -10.14
CA GLN A 80 -13.71 4.48 -9.66
C GLN A 80 -14.06 3.26 -8.82
N ASN A 81 -14.44 3.53 -7.58
CA ASN A 81 -15.11 2.56 -6.72
C ASN A 81 -16.62 2.78 -6.82
N ARG A 82 -17.31 1.84 -7.51
CA ARG A 82 -18.77 1.86 -7.67
C ARG A 82 -19.51 1.22 -6.49
N GLN A 83 -18.81 0.89 -5.41
CA GLN A 83 -19.35 0.19 -4.24
C GLN A 83 -20.08 -1.11 -4.64
N ASN A 84 -19.50 -1.83 -5.61
CA ASN A 84 -19.89 -3.19 -5.97
C ASN A 84 -18.65 -4.08 -5.81
N TYR A 85 -18.47 -4.71 -4.65
CA TYR A 85 -17.29 -5.51 -4.37
C TYR A 85 -17.33 -6.91 -5.01
N ALA A 86 -18.45 -7.31 -5.61
CA ALA A 86 -18.51 -8.48 -6.49
C ALA A 86 -17.75 -8.24 -7.81
N GLN A 87 -17.46 -6.97 -8.13
CA GLN A 87 -16.71 -6.57 -9.31
C GLN A 87 -15.44 -5.80 -8.89
N ASP A 88 -14.38 -5.90 -9.70
CA ASP A 88 -13.17 -5.11 -9.46
C ASP A 88 -13.38 -3.62 -9.75
N LEU A 89 -12.51 -2.80 -9.18
CA LEU A 89 -12.46 -1.37 -9.44
C LEU A 89 -12.35 -1.08 -10.94
N GLN A 90 -13.09 -0.08 -11.40
CA GLN A 90 -12.86 0.45 -12.74
C GLN A 90 -11.63 1.36 -12.67
N LEU A 91 -10.56 0.96 -13.35
CA LEU A 91 -9.31 1.71 -13.39
C LEU A 91 -8.97 2.06 -14.83
N SER A 92 -8.59 3.33 -15.05
CA SER A 92 -8.11 3.79 -16.35
C SER A 92 -6.90 4.69 -16.23
N ILE A 93 -5.98 4.57 -17.19
CA ILE A 93 -4.79 5.41 -17.30
C ILE A 93 -4.81 6.09 -18.67
N ARG A 94 -4.80 7.42 -18.69
CA ARG A 94 -4.86 8.23 -19.91
C ARG A 94 -5.99 7.79 -20.87
N GLY A 95 -7.15 7.42 -20.30
CA GLY A 95 -8.35 6.98 -21.04
C GLY A 95 -8.40 5.49 -21.40
N PHE A 96 -7.28 4.75 -21.34
CA PHE A 96 -7.30 3.30 -21.54
C PHE A 96 -7.97 2.62 -20.35
N GLY A 97 -9.00 1.79 -20.62
CA GLY A 97 -9.84 1.18 -19.59
C GLY A 97 -11.13 1.95 -19.28
N ALA A 98 -11.27 3.20 -19.77
CA ALA A 98 -12.43 4.06 -19.45
C ALA A 98 -13.77 3.53 -19.97
N ARG A 99 -13.75 2.65 -20.98
CA ARG A 99 -14.96 1.99 -21.53
C ARG A 99 -15.35 0.71 -20.79
N SER A 100 -14.52 0.22 -19.86
CA SER A 100 -14.86 -0.95 -19.06
C SER A 100 -15.89 -0.54 -18.00
N SER A 101 -17.04 -1.20 -17.91
CA SER A 101 -18.05 -0.88 -16.89
C SER A 101 -17.60 -1.20 -15.45
N PHE A 102 -16.65 -2.13 -15.34
CA PHE A 102 -15.98 -2.60 -14.13
C PHE A 102 -14.64 -3.24 -14.49
N GLY A 103 -13.80 -3.48 -13.48
CA GLY A 103 -12.50 -4.12 -13.65
C GLY A 103 -11.47 -3.28 -14.41
N ILE A 104 -10.27 -3.84 -14.50
CA ILE A 104 -9.09 -3.16 -15.03
C ILE A 104 -8.76 -3.78 -16.38
N ARG A 105 -8.83 -2.99 -17.46
CA ARG A 105 -8.52 -3.43 -18.83
C ARG A 105 -7.56 -2.48 -19.52
N GLY A 106 -6.61 -3.04 -20.27
CA GLY A 106 -5.57 -2.27 -20.96
C GLY A 106 -4.51 -1.68 -20.02
N VAL A 107 -4.58 -1.96 -18.72
CA VAL A 107 -3.58 -1.65 -17.70
C VAL A 107 -3.20 -2.95 -17.03
N ARG A 108 -1.90 -3.19 -16.85
CA ARG A 108 -1.42 -4.42 -16.22
C ARG A 108 -1.05 -4.18 -14.77
N LEU A 109 -1.57 -5.03 -13.90
CA LEU A 109 -1.35 -4.99 -12.45
C LEU A 109 -0.36 -6.09 -12.04
N TYR A 110 0.58 -5.72 -11.17
CA TYR A 110 1.55 -6.61 -10.55
C TYR A 110 1.55 -6.42 -9.04
N VAL A 111 1.78 -7.51 -8.31
CA VAL A 111 2.07 -7.50 -6.88
C VAL A 111 3.37 -8.26 -6.68
N ASP A 112 4.40 -7.60 -6.16
CA ASP A 112 5.74 -8.17 -5.96
C ASP A 112 6.31 -8.84 -7.23
N GLY A 113 6.05 -8.24 -8.40
CA GLY A 113 6.48 -8.78 -9.70
C GLY A 113 5.66 -9.95 -10.24
N ILE A 114 4.68 -10.45 -9.49
CA ILE A 114 3.72 -11.48 -9.92
C ILE A 114 2.52 -10.80 -10.59
N PRO A 115 2.10 -11.22 -11.80
CA PRO A 115 0.92 -10.65 -12.44
C PRO A 115 -0.35 -10.86 -11.60
N ALA A 116 -0.98 -9.75 -11.20
CA ALA A 116 -2.34 -9.72 -10.68
C ALA A 116 -3.36 -9.45 -11.81
N THR A 117 -2.96 -9.70 -13.05
CA THR A 117 -3.79 -9.59 -14.25
C THR A 117 -3.97 -10.97 -14.84
N MET A 118 -5.22 -11.36 -15.03
CA MET A 118 -5.59 -12.64 -15.63
C MET A 118 -5.14 -12.72 -17.10
N PRO A 119 -5.03 -13.94 -17.67
CA PRO A 119 -4.64 -14.12 -19.07
C PRO A 119 -5.56 -13.43 -20.09
N ASP A 120 -6.82 -13.18 -19.73
CA ASP A 120 -7.80 -12.43 -20.53
C ASP A 120 -7.57 -10.90 -20.52
N GLY A 121 -6.58 -10.43 -19.76
CA GLY A 121 -6.23 -9.02 -19.63
C GLY A 121 -7.03 -8.25 -18.57
N GLN A 122 -7.83 -8.94 -17.74
CA GLN A 122 -8.54 -8.32 -16.63
C GLN A 122 -7.67 -8.29 -15.36
N GLY A 123 -7.42 -7.09 -14.83
CA GLY A 123 -6.71 -6.90 -13.56
C GLY A 123 -7.61 -7.16 -12.36
N GLN A 124 -7.07 -7.88 -11.37
CA GLN A 124 -7.70 -8.18 -10.09
C GLN A 124 -7.06 -7.32 -9.00
N SER A 125 -7.76 -6.27 -8.57
CA SER A 125 -7.29 -5.35 -7.53
C SER A 125 -7.65 -5.81 -6.12
N SER A 126 -8.65 -6.69 -6.01
CA SER A 126 -9.18 -7.20 -4.74
C SER A 126 -8.20 -8.06 -3.94
N ASN A 127 -7.17 -8.64 -4.58
CA ASN A 127 -6.13 -9.44 -3.92
C ASN A 127 -5.05 -8.58 -3.22
N ILE A 128 -4.98 -7.28 -3.51
CA ILE A 128 -3.99 -6.38 -2.92
C ILE A 128 -4.40 -6.04 -1.50
N ASP A 129 -3.56 -6.45 -0.55
CA ASP A 129 -3.69 -6.01 0.84
C ASP A 129 -2.98 -4.66 1.04
N ILE A 130 -3.76 -3.59 1.16
CA ILE A 130 -3.26 -2.23 1.40
C ILE A 130 -2.50 -2.13 2.74
N GLY A 131 -2.83 -2.97 3.74
CA GLY A 131 -2.17 -2.96 5.04
C GLY A 131 -0.67 -3.29 4.97
N SER A 132 -0.30 -4.19 4.05
CA SER A 132 1.10 -4.61 3.79
C SER A 132 1.76 -3.92 2.61
N ALA A 133 1.08 -3.04 1.89
CA ALA A 133 1.65 -2.37 0.73
C ALA A 133 2.68 -1.31 1.17
N GLU A 134 3.93 -1.45 0.73
CA GLU A 134 5.02 -0.51 0.98
C GLU A 134 4.94 0.68 0.05
N ARG A 135 4.66 0.42 -1.23
CA ARG A 135 4.48 1.46 -2.26
C ARG A 135 3.75 0.90 -3.47
N VAL A 136 3.16 1.81 -4.24
CA VAL A 136 2.62 1.55 -5.57
C VAL A 136 3.37 2.40 -6.57
N GLU A 137 3.98 1.77 -7.57
CA GLU A 137 4.60 2.43 -8.71
C GLU A 137 3.62 2.38 -9.90
N ILE A 138 3.35 3.53 -10.51
CA ILE A 138 2.45 3.67 -11.65
C ILE A 138 3.23 4.16 -12.85
N LEU A 139 3.35 3.33 -13.86
CA LEU A 139 3.85 3.72 -15.17
C LEU A 139 2.70 4.10 -16.08
N ARG A 140 2.73 5.32 -16.61
CA ARG A 140 1.68 5.85 -17.50
C ARG A 140 2.17 5.85 -18.94
N GLY A 141 1.46 5.13 -19.80
CA GLY A 141 1.79 4.99 -21.23
C GLY A 141 1.89 3.54 -21.69
N PRO A 142 2.17 3.32 -22.98
CA PRO A 142 2.25 1.98 -23.54
C PRO A 142 3.57 1.30 -23.15
N PHE A 143 3.51 0.28 -22.29
CA PHE A 143 4.68 -0.51 -21.87
C PHE A 143 4.61 -1.97 -22.34
N SER A 144 4.02 -2.18 -23.51
CA SER A 144 3.76 -3.52 -24.03
C SER A 144 5.03 -4.33 -24.32
N ALA A 145 6.12 -3.66 -24.67
CA ALA A 145 7.40 -4.32 -24.90
C ALA A 145 7.96 -5.04 -23.65
N LEU A 146 7.67 -4.51 -22.45
CA LEU A 146 8.19 -5.04 -21.18
C LEU A 146 7.17 -5.89 -20.40
N TYR A 147 5.88 -5.63 -20.63
CA TYR A 147 4.79 -6.15 -19.80
C TYR A 147 3.64 -6.78 -20.60
N GLY A 148 3.67 -6.80 -21.94
CA GLY A 148 2.63 -7.42 -22.77
C GLY A 148 1.40 -6.55 -22.97
N ASN A 149 0.19 -7.05 -22.68
CA ASN A 149 -1.03 -6.27 -22.86
C ASN A 149 -1.17 -5.16 -21.78
N SER A 150 -0.55 -4.01 -22.03
CA SER A 150 -0.45 -2.85 -21.12
C SER A 150 -0.48 -1.52 -21.89
N SER A 151 -1.48 -1.35 -22.76
CA SER A 151 -1.63 -0.18 -23.66
C SER A 151 -1.76 1.16 -22.93
N GLY A 152 -2.35 1.16 -21.73
CA GLY A 152 -2.54 2.34 -20.89
C GLY A 152 -1.44 2.56 -19.86
N GLY A 153 -0.83 1.48 -19.39
CA GLY A 153 0.16 1.55 -18.32
C GLY A 153 0.32 0.27 -17.54
N VAL A 154 1.14 0.37 -16.50
CA VAL A 154 1.44 -0.71 -15.56
C VAL A 154 1.35 -0.15 -14.16
N ILE A 155 0.70 -0.88 -13.26
CA ILE A 155 0.66 -0.59 -11.83
C ILE A 155 1.37 -1.74 -11.13
N GLN A 156 2.37 -1.42 -10.32
CA GLN A 156 3.11 -2.39 -9.53
C GLN A 156 2.95 -2.06 -8.06
N VAL A 157 2.49 -3.02 -7.28
CA VAL A 157 2.42 -2.95 -5.83
C VAL A 157 3.58 -3.73 -5.25
N PHE A 158 4.30 -3.11 -4.33
CA PHE A 158 5.38 -3.74 -3.58
C PHE A 158 4.90 -3.91 -2.15
N THR A 159 5.00 -5.12 -1.61
CA THR A 159 4.70 -5.37 -0.21
C THR A 159 5.92 -5.08 0.66
N GLU A 160 5.67 -4.64 1.89
CA GLU A 160 6.72 -4.32 2.84
C GLU A 160 7.61 -5.53 3.10
N THR A 161 8.89 -5.25 3.30
CA THR A 161 9.85 -6.22 3.80
C THR A 161 10.02 -6.01 5.30
N GLY A 162 10.19 -7.08 6.07
CA GLY A 162 10.47 -6.96 7.49
C GLY A 162 11.80 -6.23 7.71
N GLU A 163 11.78 -5.14 8.47
CA GLU A 163 12.98 -4.37 8.82
C GLU A 163 13.07 -4.17 10.34
N GLY A 164 14.28 -4.20 10.88
CA GLY A 164 14.53 -3.88 12.29
C GLY A 164 13.90 -4.85 13.30
N PRO A 165 13.74 -4.44 14.57
CA PRO A 165 13.19 -5.30 15.61
C PRO A 165 11.71 -5.67 15.32
N PRO A 166 11.19 -6.75 15.95
CA PRO A 166 9.80 -7.14 15.79
C PRO A 166 8.82 -6.00 16.06
N THR A 167 7.92 -5.76 15.11
CA THR A 167 6.86 -4.76 15.16
C THR A 167 5.50 -5.42 15.03
N VAL A 168 4.52 -4.84 15.71
CA VAL A 168 3.11 -5.23 15.62
C VAL A 168 2.29 -3.96 15.42
N SER A 169 1.44 -3.95 14.42
CA SER A 169 0.54 -2.84 14.11
C SER A 169 -0.88 -3.35 13.87
N GLY A 170 -1.85 -2.65 14.44
CA GLY A 170 -3.26 -2.92 14.26
C GLY A 170 -3.94 -1.78 13.52
N SER A 171 -4.94 -2.08 12.72
CA SER A 171 -5.83 -1.10 12.11
C SER A 171 -7.27 -1.51 12.33
N PHE A 172 -8.13 -0.52 12.55
CA PHE A 172 -9.56 -0.73 12.70
C PHE A 172 -10.30 0.45 12.08
N ALA A 173 -11.38 0.16 11.37
CA ALA A 173 -12.25 1.15 10.79
C ALA A 173 -13.71 0.71 10.89
N ILE A 174 -14.59 1.69 11.12
CA ILE A 174 -16.04 1.54 11.08
C ILE A 174 -16.64 2.64 10.22
N GLY A 175 -17.77 2.35 9.59
CA GLY A 175 -18.44 3.33 8.75
C GLY A 175 -19.92 2.99 8.54
N SER A 176 -20.55 3.79 7.68
CA SER A 176 -21.94 3.59 7.27
C SER A 176 -22.17 2.21 6.65
N TYR A 177 -23.42 1.77 6.59
CA TYR A 177 -23.82 0.50 5.96
C TYR A 177 -23.14 -0.72 6.59
N GLY A 178 -23.04 -0.73 7.91
CA GLY A 178 -22.43 -1.85 8.65
C GLY A 178 -20.95 -2.05 8.35
N LEU A 179 -20.26 -1.06 7.79
CA LEU A 179 -18.87 -1.17 7.40
C LEU A 179 -17.98 -1.39 8.63
N ARG A 180 -17.18 -2.45 8.58
CA ARG A 180 -16.17 -2.77 9.58
C ARG A 180 -14.94 -3.31 8.87
N ARG A 181 -13.77 -2.83 9.26
CA ARG A 181 -12.50 -3.40 8.83
C ARG A 181 -11.59 -3.53 10.03
N TYR A 182 -10.89 -4.65 10.13
CA TYR A 182 -9.79 -4.83 11.06
C TYR A 182 -8.62 -5.43 10.32
N GLY A 183 -7.42 -5.01 10.70
CA GLY A 183 -6.18 -5.54 10.15
C GLY A 183 -5.14 -5.68 11.24
N LEU A 184 -4.31 -6.70 11.12
CA LEU A 184 -3.16 -6.97 11.96
C LEU A 184 -1.96 -7.19 11.05
N LYS A 185 -0.88 -6.47 11.32
CA LYS A 185 0.39 -6.62 10.62
C LYS A 185 1.51 -6.83 11.63
N VAL A 186 2.29 -7.86 11.42
CA VAL A 186 3.45 -8.26 12.22
C VAL A 186 4.63 -8.38 11.28
N GLY A 187 5.76 -7.78 11.63
CA GLY A 187 6.96 -7.90 10.82
C GLY A 187 8.22 -7.65 11.62
N GLY A 188 9.34 -8.10 11.09
CA GLY A 188 10.64 -7.87 11.71
C GLY A 188 11.75 -8.53 10.92
N SER A 189 12.98 -8.25 11.34
CA SER A 189 14.18 -8.80 10.75
C SER A 189 15.19 -9.16 11.82
N THR A 190 15.91 -10.25 11.61
CA THR A 190 17.12 -10.60 12.36
C THR A 190 18.39 -10.14 11.64
N ARG A 191 18.25 -9.49 10.47
CA ARG A 191 19.39 -9.01 9.69
C ARG A 191 20.12 -7.93 10.49
N ALA A 192 21.39 -8.19 10.77
CA ALA A 192 22.27 -7.20 11.36
C ALA A 192 22.50 -6.03 10.38
N SER A 193 22.76 -4.85 10.92
CA SER A 193 22.95 -3.62 10.14
C SER A 193 24.19 -3.63 9.26
N ASP A 194 25.05 -4.65 9.37
CA ASP A 194 26.24 -4.89 8.56
C ASP A 194 25.94 -5.65 7.25
N GLY A 195 24.69 -6.09 7.04
CA GLY A 195 24.27 -6.74 5.79
C GLY A 195 24.55 -8.24 5.72
N GLY A 196 24.92 -8.88 6.82
CA GLY A 196 25.16 -10.32 6.88
C GLY A 196 23.91 -11.20 6.69
N ALA A 197 24.11 -12.52 6.77
CA ALA A 197 23.04 -13.51 6.70
C ALA A 197 21.93 -13.20 7.72
N GLY A 198 20.68 -13.39 7.31
CA GLY A 198 19.56 -12.98 8.13
C GLY A 198 18.22 -13.41 7.53
N PHE A 199 17.20 -13.29 8.38
CA PHE A 199 15.83 -13.62 8.03
C PHE A 199 14.94 -12.42 8.30
N ASP A 200 14.02 -12.14 7.39
CA ASP A 200 12.96 -11.17 7.55
C ASP A 200 11.61 -11.80 7.29
N TYR A 201 10.60 -11.30 7.98
CA TYR A 201 9.24 -11.78 7.85
C TYR A 201 8.26 -10.61 7.93
N LEU A 202 7.18 -10.77 7.18
CA LEU A 202 5.98 -9.97 7.27
C LEU A 202 4.77 -10.90 7.20
N LEU A 203 3.83 -10.72 8.13
CA LEU A 203 2.49 -11.27 8.10
C LEU A 203 1.52 -10.10 8.19
N SER A 204 0.62 -9.99 7.23
CA SER A 204 -0.50 -9.08 7.26
C SER A 204 -1.79 -9.86 7.05
N THR A 205 -2.78 -9.59 7.89
CA THR A 205 -4.12 -10.13 7.75
C THR A 205 -5.13 -9.03 7.92
N SER A 206 -6.18 -9.03 7.10
CA SER A 206 -7.28 -8.09 7.24
C SER A 206 -8.61 -8.74 6.92
N ARG A 207 -9.65 -8.24 7.58
CA ARG A 207 -11.04 -8.62 7.32
C ARG A 207 -11.86 -7.36 7.17
N PHE A 208 -12.59 -7.30 6.07
CA PHE A 208 -13.50 -6.22 5.70
C PHE A 208 -14.91 -6.78 5.56
N THR A 209 -15.89 -6.12 6.16
CA THR A 209 -17.30 -6.47 6.03
C THR A 209 -18.14 -5.21 5.83
N THR A 210 -19.19 -5.28 5.01
CA THR A 210 -20.22 -4.23 4.89
C THR A 210 -21.54 -4.84 4.44
N ASP A 211 -22.66 -4.25 4.87
CA ASP A 211 -23.98 -4.57 4.33
C ASP A 211 -24.20 -3.94 2.95
N GLY A 212 -23.42 -2.91 2.61
CA GLY A 212 -23.51 -2.17 1.36
C GLY A 212 -24.61 -1.11 1.37
N TRP A 213 -24.47 -0.10 0.51
CA TRP A 213 -25.47 0.97 0.37
C TRP A 213 -26.72 0.52 -0.38
N ARG A 214 -26.60 -0.46 -1.28
CA ARG A 214 -27.70 -0.98 -2.11
C ARG A 214 -28.14 -2.34 -1.59
N ASP A 215 -29.38 -2.70 -1.89
CA ASP A 215 -29.87 -4.06 -1.65
C ASP A 215 -28.98 -5.09 -2.36
N HIS A 216 -28.83 -6.29 -1.78
CA HIS A 216 -27.97 -7.36 -2.32
C HIS A 216 -26.51 -6.92 -2.54
N SER A 217 -25.94 -6.09 -1.66
CA SER A 217 -24.53 -5.62 -1.75
C SER A 217 -23.66 -6.03 -0.57
N ARG A 218 -24.11 -7.00 0.25
CA ARG A 218 -23.35 -7.46 1.41
C ARG A 218 -22.02 -8.05 0.94
N THR A 219 -20.94 -7.70 1.63
CA THR A 219 -19.57 -8.12 1.29
C THR A 219 -18.81 -8.54 2.54
N SER A 220 -18.05 -9.63 2.44
CA SER A 220 -17.00 -10.02 3.37
C SER A 220 -15.73 -10.33 2.56
N ARG A 221 -14.60 -9.71 2.92
CA ARG A 221 -13.31 -9.97 2.31
C ARG A 221 -12.26 -10.21 3.37
N ASP A 222 -11.59 -11.35 3.28
CA ASP A 222 -10.47 -11.73 4.12
C ASP A 222 -9.20 -11.78 3.27
N ASN A 223 -8.17 -11.05 3.67
CA ASN A 223 -6.88 -11.05 3.01
C ASN A 223 -5.82 -11.55 4.00
N VAL A 224 -4.93 -12.42 3.53
CA VAL A 224 -3.73 -12.84 4.25
C VAL A 224 -2.55 -12.70 3.29
N ASN A 225 -1.53 -11.98 3.73
CA ASN A 225 -0.29 -11.80 2.99
C ASN A 225 0.89 -12.17 3.88
N ILE A 226 1.76 -13.05 3.40
CA ILE A 226 2.96 -13.49 4.09
C ILE A 226 4.14 -13.31 3.15
N ARG A 227 5.19 -12.66 3.64
CA ARG A 227 6.48 -12.51 2.96
C ARG A 227 7.57 -12.99 3.90
N LEU A 228 8.39 -13.92 3.44
CA LEU A 228 9.53 -14.45 4.19
C LEU A 228 10.78 -14.29 3.33
N GLY A 229 11.78 -13.56 3.83
CA GLY A 229 13.06 -13.36 3.17
C GLY A 229 14.17 -14.10 3.92
N VAL A 230 15.00 -14.85 3.21
CA VAL A 230 16.22 -15.48 3.73
C VAL A 230 17.38 -14.99 2.89
N THR A 231 18.38 -14.37 3.54
CA THR A 231 19.65 -14.02 2.90
C THR A 231 20.66 -15.11 3.21
N LEU A 232 21.04 -15.91 2.22
CA LEU A 232 21.91 -17.08 2.37
C LEU A 232 23.40 -16.71 2.29
N ALA A 233 23.73 -15.70 1.48
CA ALA A 233 25.06 -15.12 1.30
C ALA A 233 24.90 -13.65 0.86
N ASP A 234 26.01 -12.92 0.72
CA ASP A 234 25.99 -11.48 0.40
C ASP A 234 25.28 -11.17 -0.94
N ASP A 235 25.26 -12.12 -1.89
CA ASP A 235 24.67 -12.01 -3.22
C ASP A 235 23.43 -12.91 -3.43
N ALA A 236 23.04 -13.70 -2.42
CA ALA A 236 22.00 -14.71 -2.55
C ALA A 236 20.85 -14.47 -1.56
N ARG A 237 19.70 -14.05 -2.09
CA ARG A 237 18.47 -13.86 -1.33
C ARG A 237 17.31 -14.68 -1.90
N LEU A 238 16.66 -15.45 -1.05
CA LEU A 238 15.43 -16.18 -1.34
C LEU A 238 14.26 -15.44 -0.70
N THR A 239 13.21 -15.16 -1.47
CA THR A 239 11.95 -14.60 -0.94
C THR A 239 10.80 -15.56 -1.24
N LEU A 240 10.04 -15.92 -0.22
CA LEU A 240 8.81 -16.70 -0.31
C LEU A 240 7.62 -15.78 -0.06
N LEU A 241 6.67 -15.80 -0.98
CA LEU A 241 5.46 -14.99 -0.94
C LEU A 241 4.24 -15.90 -0.92
N LEU A 242 3.34 -15.69 0.04
CA LEU A 242 2.06 -16.38 0.10
C LEU A 242 0.96 -15.32 0.24
N ASN A 243 0.01 -15.33 -0.69
CA ASN A 243 -1.15 -14.46 -0.67
C ASN A 243 -2.41 -15.32 -0.74
N SER A 244 -3.39 -15.01 0.13
CA SER A 244 -4.69 -15.64 0.14
C SER A 244 -5.75 -14.57 0.27
N VAL A 245 -6.73 -14.61 -0.63
CA VAL A 245 -7.93 -13.77 -0.58
C VAL A 245 -9.16 -14.67 -0.56
N ARG A 246 -10.07 -14.42 0.38
CA ARG A 246 -11.41 -15.00 0.39
C ARG A 246 -12.40 -13.85 0.31
N LEU A 247 -13.10 -13.76 -0.81
CA LEU A 247 -14.09 -12.73 -1.07
C LEU A 247 -15.45 -13.41 -1.25
N ASP A 248 -16.41 -12.99 -0.44
CA ASP A 248 -17.83 -13.31 -0.58
C ASP A 248 -18.58 -11.99 -0.71
N ALA A 249 -19.20 -11.76 -1.87
CA ALA A 249 -19.88 -10.52 -2.18
C ALA A 249 -21.15 -10.80 -2.97
N GLN A 250 -22.24 -10.16 -2.57
CA GLN A 250 -23.49 -10.16 -3.32
C GLN A 250 -23.40 -9.15 -4.47
N ASP A 251 -23.98 -9.49 -5.62
CA ASP A 251 -24.10 -8.56 -6.74
C ASP A 251 -25.52 -7.94 -6.79
N PRO A 252 -25.64 -6.63 -6.54
CA PRO A 252 -26.90 -5.89 -6.68
C PRO A 252 -27.44 -5.81 -8.11
N LEU A 253 -26.67 -6.20 -9.12
CA LEU A 253 -27.11 -6.23 -10.52
C LEU A 253 -27.73 -7.56 -10.96
N GLY A 254 -27.76 -8.57 -10.08
CA GLY A 254 -28.30 -9.90 -10.36
C GLY A 254 -27.22 -10.92 -10.72
#